data_AF-A0A7C3PEY6-F1
#
_entry.id   AF-A0A7C3PEY6-F1
#
_cell.length_a   1.000
_cell.length_b   1.000
_cell.length_c   1.000
_cell.angle_alpha   90.00
_cell.angle_beta   90.00
_cell.angle_gamma   90.00
#
_symmetry.space_group_name_H-M   'P 1'
#
loop_
_entity.id
_entity.type
_entity.pdbx_description
1 polymer ?
#
loop_
_entity_poly.entity_id
_entity_poly.type
_entity_poly.pdbx_seq_one_letter_code
_entity_poly.pdbx_strand_id
1 'polypeptide(L)'
;MTTLAATEREVPRIADSAEQFLERVIRCYTRPDWRIGSLGPSCVADGDGPLDALVLPADMLDDRAAEAARERLLPLGRVIVACPSAEEAAARLEREPWSCSVIGAPRSEDGCAVVIGERPVEGRDFERHVRRDVRKSYYKMSRYMAYQQMQENICAIIPDGPGRVVEIGDSNGVIMDMLGWTPRPVLVARHPPHDLQDLHQVASDSADVFICDNTLEHVADPAAGLREIARVIRPDGHAVFMLPFIAMCQSDDRCRWSMLAFREALSRAGLKLCADGSWGNVEACCAYIRWNKWLRVLAARDRRLICADSRDAGSPLIELPADNDPAHPIHLWAIATRPGRRDRRAVFFAPAHLTEAENLDLQRARSTAKQHYDSRKRSAYLVGHLLRYVPDPASCRMLCVGARNASELECLEQVGFRAIKGIDLHSTDPRIAVMDMHRLEFPEGAFDAVFASHSFEHALDPGRVAAEMRRVLVSGGLAVIEVPTGFVPTGVDLWDYREAETVLEYFQPAELLWSERGPQLDAAHQEVIRLVLRVRKG
;
A
#
# COMPACT_ATOMS: atom_id res chain seq x y z
N MET A 1 -44.77 -3.97 -17.57
CA MET A 1 -45.27 -2.81 -16.81
C MET A 1 -45.77 -3.31 -15.47
N THR A 2 -44.92 -3.24 -14.45
CA THR A 2 -45.30 -3.45 -13.05
C THR A 2 -44.25 -2.70 -12.22
N THR A 3 -44.69 -1.57 -11.68
CA THR A 3 -43.90 -0.61 -10.90
C THR A 3 -43.59 -1.23 -9.54
N LEU A 4 -42.32 -1.50 -9.25
CA LEU A 4 -41.86 -1.88 -7.92
C LEU A 4 -41.48 -0.61 -7.17
N ALA A 5 -42.30 -0.27 -6.17
CA ALA A 5 -42.10 0.84 -5.25
C ALA A 5 -40.78 0.67 -4.50
N ALA A 6 -39.95 1.71 -4.55
CA ALA A 6 -38.79 1.85 -3.68
C ALA A 6 -39.28 1.97 -2.23
N THR A 7 -38.95 1.00 -1.40
CA THR A 7 -39.06 1.16 0.05
C THR A 7 -37.97 2.15 0.49
N GLU A 8 -38.37 3.39 0.73
CA GLU A 8 -37.58 4.41 1.42
C GLU A 8 -37.08 3.84 2.76
N ARG A 9 -35.75 3.72 2.91
CA ARG A 9 -35.12 3.59 4.23
C ARG A 9 -34.65 4.98 4.66
N GLU A 10 -35.10 5.41 5.84
CA GLU A 10 -34.90 6.75 6.37
C GLU A 10 -33.41 7.16 6.43
N VAL A 11 -33.09 8.25 5.72
CA VAL A 11 -31.87 9.04 5.90
C VAL A 11 -31.95 9.70 7.30
N PRO A 12 -30.87 9.76 8.09
CA PRO A 12 -30.92 10.34 9.43
C PRO A 12 -31.42 11.79 9.37
N ARG A 13 -32.56 12.06 10.01
CA ARG A 13 -33.09 13.42 10.14
C ARG A 13 -32.23 14.17 11.15
N ILE A 14 -31.74 15.34 10.76
CA ILE A 14 -30.98 16.22 11.67
C ILE A 14 -31.99 17.21 12.26
N ALA A 15 -32.09 17.23 13.59
CA ALA A 15 -33.09 18.00 14.36
C ALA A 15 -32.83 19.51 14.38
N ASP A 16 -32.84 20.14 13.21
CA ASP A 16 -32.64 21.57 13.01
C ASP A 16 -33.66 22.12 12.01
N SER A 17 -34.07 23.37 12.19
CA SER A 17 -34.82 24.09 11.16
C SER A 17 -33.98 24.25 9.88
N ALA A 18 -34.64 24.42 8.72
CA ALA A 18 -33.93 24.62 7.44
C ALA A 18 -32.88 25.76 7.51
N GLU A 19 -33.17 26.82 8.25
CA GLU A 19 -32.26 27.95 8.49
C GLU A 19 -31.04 27.56 9.35
N GLN A 20 -31.25 26.86 10.47
CA GLN A 20 -30.17 26.37 11.35
C GLN A 20 -29.28 25.34 10.63
N PHE A 21 -29.89 24.50 9.81
CA PHE A 21 -29.21 23.53 8.97
C PHE A 21 -28.36 24.23 7.89
N LEU A 22 -28.88 25.24 7.19
CA LEU A 22 -28.11 26.02 6.23
C LEU A 22 -26.99 26.84 6.90
N GLU A 23 -27.23 27.47 8.05
CA GLU A 23 -26.17 28.16 8.80
C GLU A 23 -25.03 27.21 9.14
N ARG A 24 -25.35 25.98 9.57
CA ARG A 24 -24.35 24.98 9.91
C ARG A 24 -23.61 24.46 8.68
N VAL A 25 -24.30 24.27 7.54
CA VAL A 25 -23.65 23.97 6.26
C VAL A 25 -22.75 25.14 5.83
N ILE A 26 -23.18 26.39 5.93
CA ILE A 26 -22.35 27.55 5.61
C ILE A 26 -21.14 27.63 6.54
N ARG A 27 -21.29 27.42 7.86
CA ARG A 27 -20.18 27.39 8.83
C ARG A 27 -19.21 26.24 8.61
N CYS A 28 -19.70 25.06 8.20
CA CYS A 28 -18.85 23.91 7.90
C CYS A 28 -18.01 24.10 6.62
N TYR A 29 -18.46 24.96 5.70
CA TYR A 29 -17.87 25.12 4.36
C TYR A 29 -17.25 26.51 4.11
N THR A 30 -17.34 27.45 5.06
CA THR A 30 -16.64 28.76 5.09
C THR A 30 -15.55 28.78 6.18
N ARG A 31 -14.46 29.53 6.00
CA ARG A 31 -13.27 29.48 6.88
C ARG A 31 -13.46 30.19 8.25
N PRO A 32 -12.73 29.80 9.32
CA PRO A 32 -12.80 30.44 10.65
C PRO A 32 -12.23 31.88 10.71
N ASP A 33 -11.35 32.23 9.78
CA ASP A 33 -10.64 33.52 9.72
C ASP A 33 -11.46 34.65 9.06
N TRP A 34 -12.74 34.39 8.73
CA TRP A 34 -13.64 35.40 8.18
C TRP A 34 -14.52 35.97 9.30
N ARG A 35 -14.41 37.28 9.56
CA ARG A 35 -15.28 37.96 10.54
C ARG A 35 -16.71 38.02 10.00
N ILE A 36 -17.61 37.29 10.66
CA ILE A 36 -19.06 37.43 10.50
C ILE A 36 -19.48 38.73 11.20
N GLY A 37 -19.88 39.75 10.44
CA GLY A 37 -20.46 40.98 10.97
C GLY A 37 -21.93 40.78 11.36
N SER A 38 -22.39 41.48 12.41
CA SER A 38 -23.80 41.47 12.81
C SER A 38 -24.68 42.11 11.74
N LEU A 39 -25.85 41.51 11.52
CA LEU A 39 -26.94 42.01 10.71
C LEU A 39 -27.33 43.44 11.12
N GLY A 40 -27.13 44.39 10.21
CA GLY A 40 -27.69 45.75 10.28
C GLY A 40 -28.57 45.99 9.05
N PRO A 41 -29.77 46.57 9.19
CA PRO A 41 -30.66 46.78 8.06
C PRO A 41 -30.29 48.09 7.35
N SER A 42 -29.59 48.02 6.21
CA SER A 42 -29.70 49.05 5.15
C SER A 42 -28.72 48.85 3.98
N CYS A 43 -29.29 48.94 2.78
CA CYS A 43 -28.70 49.39 1.50
C CYS A 43 -28.08 48.34 0.54
N VAL A 44 -28.83 48.18 -0.56
CA VAL A 44 -28.48 47.66 -1.90
C VAL A 44 -27.50 48.61 -2.62
N ALA A 45 -26.61 48.07 -3.48
CA ALA A 45 -26.24 48.69 -4.77
C ALA A 45 -25.38 47.79 -5.69
N ASP A 46 -25.97 47.53 -6.86
CA ASP A 46 -25.52 47.15 -8.21
C ASP A 46 -24.03 47.04 -8.61
N GLY A 47 -23.76 46.06 -9.49
CA GLY A 47 -22.59 46.02 -10.37
C GLY A 47 -22.61 44.84 -11.36
N ASP A 48 -22.83 45.16 -12.65
CA ASP A 48 -22.76 44.25 -13.80
C ASP A 48 -21.39 43.53 -13.92
N GLY A 49 -21.42 42.20 -13.98
CA GLY A 49 -20.29 41.28 -14.20
C GLY A 49 -20.82 39.86 -14.46
N PRO A 50 -20.03 38.91 -15.03
CA PRO A 50 -20.57 37.63 -15.49
C PRO A 50 -21.28 36.88 -14.34
N LEU A 51 -22.55 36.55 -14.57
CA LEU A 51 -23.43 35.82 -13.67
C LEU A 51 -22.86 34.42 -13.37
N ASP A 52 -22.49 34.13 -12.13
CA ASP A 52 -22.04 32.79 -11.70
C ASP A 52 -23.05 32.19 -10.67
N ALA A 53 -24.28 31.87 -11.10
CA ALA A 53 -25.45 31.71 -10.22
C ALA A 53 -25.55 30.42 -9.34
N LEU A 54 -26.33 30.57 -8.25
CA LEU A 54 -26.88 29.63 -7.26
C LEU A 54 -28.41 29.43 -7.52
N VAL A 55 -29.04 28.25 -7.34
CA VAL A 55 -30.53 28.14 -7.53
C VAL A 55 -31.27 27.22 -6.53
N LEU A 56 -32.31 27.79 -5.87
CA LEU A 56 -33.24 27.21 -4.87
C LEU A 56 -34.72 27.51 -5.28
N PRO A 57 -35.72 26.60 -5.10
CA PRO A 57 -37.13 27.05 -4.92
C PRO A 57 -37.99 26.17 -3.96
N ALA A 58 -39.14 26.60 -3.41
CA ALA A 58 -39.99 27.74 -3.81
C ALA A 58 -40.66 28.56 -2.68
N ASP A 59 -40.70 28.14 -1.41
CA ASP A 59 -41.55 28.83 -0.40
C ASP A 59 -40.97 29.04 1.00
N MET A 60 -39.84 28.42 1.38
CA MET A 60 -39.41 28.38 2.79
C MET A 60 -37.89 28.45 3.01
N LEU A 61 -37.22 29.45 2.43
CA LEU A 61 -35.99 30.01 3.01
C LEU A 61 -36.21 31.52 3.02
N ASP A 62 -36.09 32.16 4.19
CA ASP A 62 -36.29 33.61 4.22
C ASP A 62 -35.35 34.30 3.21
N ASP A 63 -35.82 35.39 2.60
CA ASP A 63 -35.07 36.08 1.54
C ASP A 63 -33.66 36.51 2.02
N ARG A 64 -33.43 36.57 3.33
CA ARG A 64 -32.15 36.94 3.94
C ARG A 64 -31.14 35.81 3.95
N ALA A 65 -31.55 34.58 4.23
CA ALA A 65 -30.68 33.40 4.29
C ALA A 65 -30.20 33.00 2.88
N ALA A 66 -31.08 33.13 1.88
CA ALA A 66 -30.75 32.89 0.48
C ALA A 66 -29.72 33.92 -0.04
N GLU A 67 -29.93 35.22 0.24
CA GLU A 67 -29.00 36.28 -0.18
C GLU A 67 -27.65 36.17 0.54
N ALA A 68 -27.65 35.82 1.84
CA ALA A 68 -26.43 35.61 2.60
C ALA A 68 -25.62 34.39 2.11
N ALA A 69 -26.28 33.31 1.68
CA ALA A 69 -25.61 32.15 1.07
C ALA A 69 -24.99 32.53 -0.28
N ARG A 70 -25.72 33.31 -1.10
CA ARG A 70 -25.30 33.81 -2.41
C ARG A 70 -24.04 34.69 -2.31
N GLU A 71 -24.04 35.72 -1.45
CA GLU A 71 -22.86 36.61 -1.26
C GLU A 71 -21.61 35.84 -0.82
N ARG A 72 -21.76 34.78 -0.02
CA ARG A 72 -20.63 34.09 0.63
C ARG A 72 -20.02 32.97 -0.20
N LEU A 73 -20.80 32.36 -1.11
CA LEU A 73 -20.39 31.12 -1.79
C LEU A 73 -20.01 31.33 -3.26
N LEU A 74 -20.61 32.31 -3.95
CA LEU A 74 -20.26 32.65 -5.33
C LEU A 74 -18.75 32.97 -5.50
N PRO A 75 -18.11 33.79 -4.64
CA PRO A 75 -16.69 34.09 -4.77
C PRO A 75 -15.76 32.89 -4.57
N LEU A 76 -16.30 31.76 -4.10
CA LEU A 76 -15.56 30.53 -3.80
C LEU A 76 -15.70 29.45 -4.89
N GLY A 77 -16.45 29.72 -5.97
CA GLY A 77 -16.68 28.76 -7.06
C GLY A 77 -17.56 27.57 -6.68
N ARG A 78 -18.41 27.73 -5.66
CA ARG A 78 -19.24 26.67 -5.09
C ARG A 78 -20.72 26.95 -5.30
N VAL A 79 -21.47 25.90 -5.58
CA VAL A 79 -22.91 25.96 -5.84
C VAL A 79 -23.64 25.14 -4.78
N ILE A 80 -24.70 25.72 -4.21
CA ILE A 80 -25.68 24.98 -3.41
C ILE A 80 -26.99 24.92 -4.19
N VAL A 81 -27.52 23.71 -4.34
CA VAL A 81 -28.83 23.44 -4.94
C VAL A 81 -29.69 22.79 -3.86
N ALA A 82 -30.64 23.54 -3.29
CA ALA A 82 -31.68 22.92 -2.47
C ALA A 82 -32.90 22.60 -3.32
N CYS A 83 -33.40 21.38 -3.15
CA CYS A 83 -34.59 20.89 -3.82
C CYS A 83 -35.49 20.20 -2.79
N PRO A 84 -36.80 20.13 -3.06
CA PRO A 84 -37.73 19.35 -2.24
C PRO A 84 -37.36 17.87 -2.15
N SER A 85 -36.63 17.34 -3.14
CA SER A 85 -36.16 15.96 -3.17
C SER A 85 -34.79 15.80 -3.84
N ALA A 86 -34.10 14.70 -3.53
CA ALA A 86 -32.81 14.36 -4.11
C ALA A 86 -32.89 13.97 -5.60
N GLU A 87 -33.97 13.30 -6.04
CA GLU A 87 -34.18 13.00 -7.46
C GLU A 87 -34.38 14.28 -8.30
N GLU A 88 -35.09 15.28 -7.75
CA GLU A 88 -35.29 16.56 -8.44
C GLU A 88 -34.00 17.37 -8.55
N ALA A 89 -33.16 17.34 -7.50
CA ALA A 89 -31.82 17.93 -7.55
C ALA A 89 -30.94 17.29 -8.63
N ALA A 90 -30.91 15.95 -8.71
CA ALA A 90 -30.13 15.23 -9.69
C ALA A 90 -30.59 15.51 -11.14
N ALA A 91 -31.90 15.49 -11.39
CA ALA A 91 -32.47 15.77 -12.71
C ALA A 91 -32.25 17.23 -13.17
N ARG A 92 -32.15 18.18 -12.22
CA ARG A 92 -31.89 19.59 -12.50
C ARG A 92 -30.42 19.86 -12.81
N LEU A 93 -29.51 19.18 -12.11
CA LEU A 93 -28.08 19.20 -12.38
C LEU A 93 -27.71 18.57 -13.74
N GLU A 94 -28.45 17.56 -14.21
CA GLU A 94 -28.25 16.96 -15.55
C GLU A 94 -28.71 17.87 -16.71
N ARG A 95 -29.59 18.84 -16.45
CA ARG A 95 -30.18 19.73 -17.48
C ARG A 95 -29.50 21.09 -17.59
N GLU A 96 -28.79 21.52 -16.55
CA GLU A 96 -28.04 22.78 -16.55
C GLU A 96 -26.63 22.59 -17.15
N PRO A 97 -26.09 23.56 -17.92
CA PRO A 97 -24.93 23.36 -18.78
C PRO A 97 -23.56 23.38 -18.06
N TRP A 98 -23.49 23.25 -16.73
CA TRP A 98 -22.26 23.41 -15.95
C TRP A 98 -21.79 22.09 -15.34
N SER A 99 -20.52 21.73 -15.55
CA SER A 99 -19.91 20.45 -15.15
C SER A 99 -19.52 20.38 -13.67
N CYS A 100 -20.45 20.42 -12.72
CA CYS A 100 -20.12 20.33 -11.29
C CYS A 100 -19.98 18.88 -10.77
N SER A 101 -19.08 18.65 -9.81
CA SER A 101 -19.01 17.40 -9.03
C SER A 101 -19.78 17.55 -7.71
N VAL A 102 -20.68 16.60 -7.40
CA VAL A 102 -21.43 16.59 -6.14
C VAL A 102 -20.52 16.18 -4.99
N ILE A 103 -20.41 17.03 -3.97
CA ILE A 103 -19.56 16.82 -2.78
C ILE A 103 -20.37 16.56 -1.49
N GLY A 104 -21.71 16.57 -1.57
CA GLY A 104 -22.60 16.17 -0.47
C GLY A 104 -24.08 16.40 -0.77
N ALA A 105 -24.96 15.62 -0.14
CA ALA A 105 -26.43 15.71 -0.29
C ALA A 105 -27.22 15.53 1.04
N PRO A 106 -26.95 16.34 2.10
CA PRO A 106 -27.65 16.20 3.38
C PRO A 106 -29.13 16.63 3.34
N ARG A 107 -29.95 16.12 4.27
CA ARG A 107 -31.39 16.41 4.41
C ARG A 107 -31.74 17.02 5.79
N SER A 108 -32.65 18.00 5.83
CA SER A 108 -33.23 18.52 7.08
C SER A 108 -34.40 17.65 7.57
N GLU A 109 -34.85 17.87 8.82
CA GLU A 109 -35.99 17.16 9.43
C GLU A 109 -37.32 17.41 8.68
N ASP A 110 -37.45 18.60 8.09
CA ASP A 110 -38.59 19.03 7.25
C ASP A 110 -38.54 18.49 5.81
N GLY A 111 -37.53 17.67 5.47
CA GLY A 111 -37.41 17.00 4.18
C GLY A 111 -36.63 17.77 3.11
N CYS A 112 -36.07 18.94 3.40
CA CYS A 112 -35.32 19.75 2.44
C CYS A 112 -33.96 19.08 2.13
N ALA A 113 -33.70 18.78 0.85
CA ALA A 113 -32.45 18.16 0.39
C ALA A 113 -31.52 19.22 -0.19
N VAL A 114 -30.28 19.30 0.31
CA VAL A 114 -29.29 20.29 -0.13
C VAL A 114 -28.14 19.57 -0.82
N VAL A 115 -27.94 19.82 -2.12
CA VAL A 115 -26.81 19.31 -2.89
C VAL A 115 -25.73 20.39 -2.98
N ILE A 116 -24.51 20.05 -2.59
CA ILE A 116 -23.35 20.95 -2.69
C ILE A 116 -22.49 20.48 -3.86
N GLY A 117 -22.23 21.36 -4.81
CA GLY A 117 -21.40 21.10 -6.00
C GLY A 117 -20.20 22.05 -6.09
N GLU A 118 -19.09 21.57 -6.66
CA GLU A 118 -17.90 22.39 -6.95
C GLU A 118 -17.68 22.49 -8.47
N ARG A 119 -17.46 23.70 -8.99
CA ARG A 119 -17.21 23.93 -10.43
C ARG A 119 -15.73 23.67 -10.77
N PRO A 120 -15.40 23.05 -11.91
CA PRO A 120 -14.03 22.94 -12.38
C PRO A 120 -13.54 24.33 -12.80
N VAL A 121 -12.32 24.69 -12.38
CA VAL A 121 -11.70 25.95 -12.83
C VAL A 121 -11.23 25.76 -14.26
N GLU A 122 -11.80 26.51 -15.21
CA GLU A 122 -11.30 26.52 -16.59
C GLU A 122 -9.89 27.13 -16.66
N GLY A 123 -8.99 26.48 -17.38
CA GLY A 123 -7.76 27.10 -17.88
C GLY A 123 -6.56 27.20 -16.92
N ARG A 124 -6.34 26.23 -16.02
CA ARG A 124 -5.02 26.11 -15.36
C ARG A 124 -4.27 24.85 -15.76
N ASP A 125 -3.09 25.12 -16.30
CA ASP A 125 -2.05 24.18 -16.71
C ASP A 125 -1.74 23.15 -15.62
N PHE A 126 -1.73 21.88 -16.05
CA PHE A 126 -1.62 20.67 -15.23
C PHE A 126 -0.16 20.32 -14.88
N GLU A 127 0.79 21.20 -15.19
CA GLU A 127 2.23 20.93 -15.06
C GLU A 127 2.74 21.22 -13.63
N ARG A 128 2.72 20.18 -12.78
CA ARG A 128 3.45 19.95 -11.50
C ARG A 128 2.52 19.54 -10.34
N HIS A 129 2.13 18.27 -10.41
CA HIS A 129 1.47 17.35 -9.47
C HIS A 129 1.73 17.52 -7.95
N VAL A 130 1.31 18.64 -7.36
CA VAL A 130 0.92 18.72 -5.95
C VAL A 130 -0.34 19.58 -5.90
N ARG A 131 -1.50 19.01 -5.57
CA ARG A 131 -2.64 19.85 -5.14
C ARG A 131 -2.20 20.58 -3.88
N ARG A 132 -1.82 21.86 -3.99
CA ARG A 132 -1.48 22.76 -2.86
C ARG A 132 -2.68 23.02 -1.94
N ASP A 133 -3.82 22.45 -2.28
CA ASP A 133 -5.16 22.75 -1.83
C ASP A 133 -5.96 21.48 -1.48
N VAL A 134 -5.30 20.45 -0.95
CA VAL A 134 -5.94 19.56 0.04
C VAL A 134 -6.32 20.40 1.26
N ARG A 135 -7.48 21.08 1.18
CA ARG A 135 -7.84 22.21 2.06
C ARG A 135 -8.10 21.75 3.49
N LYS A 136 -7.08 21.99 4.32
CA LYS A 136 -6.92 22.14 5.78
C LYS A 136 -8.12 22.19 6.74
N SER A 137 -9.39 22.38 6.34
CA SER A 137 -10.53 22.61 7.26
C SER A 137 -11.44 21.40 7.49
N TYR A 138 -11.25 20.28 6.78
CA TYR A 138 -12.10 19.08 6.90
C TYR A 138 -11.51 17.96 7.75
N TYR A 139 -10.22 18.03 8.06
CA TYR A 139 -9.54 16.91 8.67
C TYR A 139 -9.69 16.91 10.18
N LYS A 140 -10.20 15.77 10.68
CA LYS A 140 -9.93 15.33 12.04
C LYS A 140 -8.43 15.44 12.26
N MET A 141 -8.02 16.09 13.34
CA MET A 141 -6.62 16.26 13.70
C MET A 141 -5.84 14.95 13.59
N SER A 142 -6.46 13.87 14.04
CA SER A 142 -5.88 12.52 14.04
C SER A 142 -5.46 12.00 12.67
N ARG A 143 -6.03 12.49 11.56
CA ARG A 143 -5.73 12.02 10.19
C ARG A 143 -4.95 13.01 9.34
N TYR A 144 -4.93 14.29 9.71
CA TYR A 144 -4.43 15.37 8.85
C TYR A 144 -3.01 15.10 8.32
N MET A 145 -2.05 14.90 9.22
CA MET A 145 -0.65 14.69 8.83
C MET A 145 -0.42 13.30 8.20
N ALA A 146 -1.16 12.27 8.64
CA ALA A 146 -1.11 10.94 8.01
C ALA A 146 -1.51 11.03 6.54
N TYR A 147 -2.61 11.74 6.25
CA TYR A 147 -3.07 11.98 4.89
C TYR A 147 -2.08 12.80 4.05
N GLN A 148 -1.37 13.78 4.63
CA GLN A 148 -0.31 14.48 3.91
C GLN A 148 0.83 13.53 3.50
N GLN A 149 1.32 12.71 4.43
CA GLN A 149 2.35 11.72 4.13
C GLN A 149 1.88 10.69 3.09
N MET A 150 0.65 10.19 3.23
CA MET A 150 0.07 9.25 2.27
C MET A 150 -0.01 9.85 0.88
N GLN A 151 -0.50 11.08 0.75
CA GLN A 151 -0.63 11.73 -0.55
C GLN A 151 0.71 11.83 -1.27
N GLU A 152 1.76 12.27 -0.58
CA GLU A 152 3.11 12.37 -1.14
C GLU A 152 3.59 11.02 -1.68
N ASN A 153 3.33 9.93 -0.94
CA ASN A 153 3.74 8.59 -1.34
C ASN A 153 2.83 7.99 -2.44
N ILE A 154 1.52 8.25 -2.40
CA ILE A 154 0.56 7.84 -3.43
C ILE A 154 0.97 8.42 -4.78
N CYS A 155 1.22 9.73 -4.85
CA CYS A 155 1.64 10.40 -6.08
C CYS A 155 3.00 9.90 -6.61
N ALA A 156 3.88 9.40 -5.72
CA ALA A 156 5.19 8.91 -6.11
C ALA A 156 5.18 7.45 -6.58
N ILE A 157 4.23 6.63 -6.10
CA ILE A 157 4.23 5.17 -6.27
C ILE A 157 3.16 4.72 -7.26
N ILE A 158 1.97 5.30 -7.19
CA ILE A 158 0.82 4.86 -7.99
C ILE A 158 0.83 5.64 -9.31
N PRO A 159 0.99 4.97 -10.47
CA PRO A 159 1.03 5.65 -11.75
C PRO A 159 -0.29 6.35 -12.10
N ASP A 160 -0.20 7.46 -12.81
CA ASP A 160 -1.35 8.15 -13.38
C ASP A 160 -2.03 7.29 -14.46
N GLY A 161 -3.37 7.28 -14.50
CA GLY A 161 -4.10 6.64 -15.59
C GLY A 161 -5.61 6.51 -15.33
N PRO A 162 -6.43 6.12 -16.31
CA PRO A 162 -7.87 5.96 -16.16
C PRO A 162 -8.23 4.63 -15.47
N GLY A 163 -7.58 4.31 -14.35
CA GLY A 163 -7.70 3.01 -13.68
C GLY A 163 -9.05 2.79 -13.01
N ARG A 164 -9.44 1.52 -12.88
CA ARG A 164 -10.58 1.09 -12.07
C ARG A 164 -10.21 1.10 -10.60
N VAL A 165 -11.02 1.77 -9.79
CA VAL A 165 -10.81 1.89 -8.34
C VAL A 165 -11.93 1.20 -7.58
N VAL A 166 -11.56 0.45 -6.55
CA VAL A 166 -12.51 -0.08 -5.55
C VAL A 166 -12.20 0.61 -4.23
N GLU A 167 -13.20 1.24 -3.62
CA GLU A 167 -13.08 1.89 -2.32
C GLU A 167 -13.98 1.21 -1.29
N ILE A 168 -13.40 0.91 -0.13
CA ILE A 168 -14.08 0.48 1.08
C ILE A 168 -13.68 1.42 2.23
N GLY A 169 -14.66 1.79 3.05
CA GLY A 169 -14.46 2.63 4.25
C GLY A 169 -14.99 4.04 4.16
N ASP A 170 -15.63 4.40 3.04
CA ASP A 170 -16.32 5.68 2.84
C ASP A 170 -15.44 6.88 3.25
N SER A 171 -14.26 7.00 2.63
CA SER A 171 -13.29 8.07 2.92
C SER A 171 -13.80 9.46 2.50
N ASN A 172 -15.07 9.56 2.06
CA ASN A 172 -15.67 10.73 1.42
C ASN A 172 -14.87 11.20 0.19
N GLY A 173 -14.25 10.26 -0.52
CA GLY A 173 -13.44 10.53 -1.71
C GLY A 173 -12.07 11.15 -1.42
N VAL A 174 -11.68 11.35 -0.15
CA VAL A 174 -10.40 12.00 0.20
C VAL A 174 -9.20 11.23 -0.34
N ILE A 175 -9.15 9.91 -0.17
CA ILE A 175 -8.01 9.11 -0.65
C ILE A 175 -8.06 8.99 -2.17
N MET A 176 -9.26 8.93 -2.75
CA MET A 176 -9.43 8.98 -4.20
C MET A 176 -8.89 10.29 -4.78
N ASP A 177 -9.11 11.43 -4.11
CA ASP A 177 -8.56 12.73 -4.50
C ASP A 177 -7.02 12.78 -4.46
N MET A 178 -6.39 12.01 -3.57
CA MET A 178 -4.93 11.92 -3.45
C MET A 178 -4.28 11.27 -4.67
N LEU A 179 -5.02 10.48 -5.45
CA LEU A 179 -4.50 9.86 -6.67
C LEU A 179 -4.03 10.91 -7.69
N GLY A 180 -4.58 12.13 -7.66
CA GLY A 180 -4.16 13.21 -8.55
C GLY A 180 -4.79 13.14 -9.96
N TRP A 181 -5.51 12.07 -10.28
CA TRP A 181 -6.25 11.87 -11.53
C TRP A 181 -7.69 11.43 -11.25
N THR A 182 -8.56 11.48 -12.27
CA THR A 182 -9.97 11.07 -12.14
C THR A 182 -10.14 9.59 -12.51
N PRO A 183 -10.34 8.68 -11.54
CA PRO A 183 -10.52 7.27 -11.82
C PRO A 183 -11.86 6.97 -12.49
N ARG A 184 -11.87 6.07 -13.47
CA ARG A 184 -13.10 5.55 -14.09
C ARG A 184 -12.90 4.12 -14.61
N PRO A 185 -13.73 3.13 -14.23
CA PRO A 185 -14.88 3.22 -13.31
C PRO A 185 -14.50 3.13 -11.82
N VAL A 186 -15.37 3.61 -10.92
CA VAL A 186 -15.19 3.53 -9.45
C VAL A 186 -16.32 2.69 -8.84
N LEU A 187 -15.96 1.72 -8.01
CA LEU A 187 -16.90 0.98 -7.15
C LEU A 187 -16.68 1.41 -5.70
N VAL A 188 -17.67 2.09 -5.11
CA VAL A 188 -17.70 2.36 -3.67
C VAL A 188 -18.44 1.21 -3.00
N ALA A 189 -17.68 0.25 -2.49
CA ALA A 189 -18.20 -0.92 -1.81
C ALA A 189 -18.59 -0.55 -0.37
N ARG A 190 -19.85 -0.81 -0.03
CA ARG A 190 -20.45 -0.51 1.27
C ARG A 190 -20.96 -1.79 1.92
N HIS A 191 -20.80 -1.89 3.24
CA HIS A 191 -21.43 -2.92 4.06
C HIS A 191 -22.90 -2.56 4.34
N PRO A 192 -23.85 -3.52 4.41
CA PRO A 192 -23.70 -4.96 4.18
C PRO A 192 -23.65 -5.47 2.72
N PRO A 193 -24.00 -4.71 1.66
CA PRO A 193 -24.00 -5.28 0.31
C PRO A 193 -22.68 -5.90 -0.14
N HIS A 194 -21.55 -5.35 0.32
CA HIS A 194 -20.21 -5.85 0.03
C HIS A 194 -19.53 -6.18 1.36
N ASP A 195 -19.25 -7.46 1.58
CA ASP A 195 -18.48 -7.93 2.73
C ASP A 195 -17.01 -8.01 2.32
N LEU A 196 -16.11 -7.30 3.03
CA LEU A 196 -14.70 -7.23 2.66
C LEU A 196 -14.03 -8.63 2.71
N GLN A 197 -14.50 -9.53 3.56
CA GLN A 197 -14.01 -10.93 3.61
C GLN A 197 -14.63 -11.86 2.56
N ASP A 198 -15.61 -11.38 1.79
CA ASP A 198 -16.22 -12.08 0.66
C ASP A 198 -16.72 -11.08 -0.40
N LEU A 199 -15.81 -10.65 -1.27
CA LEU A 199 -16.09 -9.72 -2.36
C LEU A 199 -16.44 -10.46 -3.66
N HIS A 200 -17.19 -11.56 -3.62
CA HIS A 200 -17.56 -12.34 -4.82
C HIS A 200 -18.24 -11.52 -5.93
N GLN A 201 -18.88 -10.40 -5.58
CA GLN A 201 -19.50 -9.48 -6.55
C GLN A 201 -18.45 -8.71 -7.39
N VAL A 202 -17.21 -8.63 -6.91
CA VAL A 202 -16.10 -7.97 -7.56
C VAL A 202 -15.20 -9.01 -8.20
N ALA A 203 -15.06 -8.92 -9.52
CA ALA A 203 -14.25 -9.85 -10.29
C ALA A 203 -12.78 -9.82 -9.83
N SER A 204 -12.12 -10.98 -9.90
CA SER A 204 -10.67 -11.07 -9.70
C SER A 204 -9.93 -10.25 -10.76
N ASP A 205 -8.75 -9.73 -10.42
CA ASP A 205 -7.88 -9.01 -11.34
C ASP A 205 -8.55 -7.81 -12.05
N SER A 206 -9.51 -7.16 -11.39
CA SER A 206 -10.37 -6.16 -12.01
C SER A 206 -10.06 -4.72 -11.60
N ALA A 207 -9.38 -4.50 -10.47
CA ALA A 207 -9.06 -3.16 -9.97
C ALA A 207 -7.59 -2.81 -10.17
N ASP A 208 -7.32 -1.57 -10.58
CA ASP A 208 -5.97 -0.98 -10.63
C ASP A 208 -5.54 -0.50 -9.24
N VAL A 209 -6.49 0.07 -8.48
CA VAL A 209 -6.28 0.56 -7.13
C VAL A 209 -7.41 0.08 -6.21
N PHE A 210 -7.05 -0.40 -5.02
CA PHE A 210 -7.99 -0.67 -3.93
C PHE A 210 -7.72 0.29 -2.78
N ILE A 211 -8.74 0.95 -2.26
CA ILE A 211 -8.66 1.84 -1.11
C ILE A 211 -9.38 1.18 0.05
N CYS A 212 -8.71 1.03 1.19
CA CYS A 212 -9.26 0.53 2.43
C CYS A 212 -8.93 1.52 3.57
N ASP A 213 -9.88 2.38 3.91
CA ASP A 213 -9.73 3.40 4.95
C ASP A 213 -10.45 2.99 6.23
N ASN A 214 -9.73 2.77 7.33
CA ASN A 214 -10.28 2.52 8.68
C ASN A 214 -11.49 1.57 8.66
N THR A 215 -11.30 0.39 8.07
CA THR A 215 -12.36 -0.62 7.92
C THR A 215 -11.89 -2.01 8.34
N LEU A 216 -10.66 -2.39 8.01
CA LEU A 216 -10.13 -3.73 8.28
C LEU A 216 -10.20 -4.11 9.77
N GLU A 217 -10.06 -3.12 10.67
CA GLU A 217 -10.19 -3.30 12.11
C GLU A 217 -11.58 -3.80 12.55
N HIS A 218 -12.61 -3.61 11.73
CA HIS A 218 -13.98 -4.05 12.01
C HIS A 218 -14.34 -5.39 11.36
N VAL A 219 -13.48 -5.94 10.50
CA VAL A 219 -13.74 -7.18 9.75
C VAL A 219 -13.57 -8.39 10.66
N ALA A 220 -14.50 -9.36 10.60
CA ALA A 220 -14.46 -10.52 11.47
C ALA A 220 -13.26 -11.45 11.20
N ASP A 221 -12.93 -11.67 9.92
CA ASP A 221 -11.66 -12.25 9.48
C ASP A 221 -10.88 -11.26 8.61
N PRO A 222 -10.04 -10.39 9.21
CA PRO A 222 -9.23 -9.43 8.47
C PRO A 222 -8.25 -10.08 7.50
N ALA A 223 -7.83 -11.32 7.76
CA ALA A 223 -6.94 -12.05 6.84
C ALA A 223 -7.69 -12.50 5.59
N ALA A 224 -8.96 -12.90 5.70
CA ALA A 224 -9.84 -13.10 4.54
C ALA A 224 -10.04 -11.80 3.77
N GLY A 225 -10.27 -10.68 4.48
CA GLY A 225 -10.36 -9.36 3.86
C GLY A 225 -9.14 -9.00 3.00
N LEU A 226 -7.94 -9.18 3.55
CA LEU A 226 -6.70 -8.94 2.80
C LEU A 226 -6.53 -9.88 1.59
N ARG A 227 -6.96 -11.14 1.69
CA ARG A 227 -6.96 -12.08 0.55
C ARG A 227 -7.91 -11.63 -0.56
N GLU A 228 -9.09 -11.13 -0.21
CA GLU A 228 -10.06 -10.60 -1.18
C GLU A 228 -9.55 -9.32 -1.86
N ILE A 229 -8.93 -8.41 -1.11
CA ILE A 229 -8.22 -7.24 -1.69
C ILE A 229 -7.17 -7.71 -2.69
N ALA A 230 -6.33 -8.67 -2.29
CA ALA A 230 -5.29 -9.23 -3.14
C ALA A 230 -5.82 -10.04 -4.33
N ARG A 231 -7.07 -10.50 -4.31
CA ARG A 231 -7.75 -11.17 -5.43
C ARG A 231 -8.33 -10.17 -6.42
N VAL A 232 -8.94 -9.10 -5.91
CA VAL A 232 -9.62 -8.06 -6.71
C VAL A 232 -8.64 -7.21 -7.49
N ILE A 233 -7.51 -6.83 -6.90
CA ILE A 233 -6.50 -6.00 -7.57
C ILE A 233 -5.81 -6.81 -8.66
N ARG A 234 -5.59 -6.25 -9.85
CA ARG A 234 -4.80 -6.90 -10.92
C ARG A 234 -3.32 -7.04 -10.56
N PRO A 235 -2.56 -7.92 -11.23
CA PRO A 235 -1.11 -7.89 -11.09
C PRO A 235 -0.54 -6.49 -11.39
N ASP A 236 0.42 -6.08 -10.57
CA ASP A 236 1.04 -4.75 -10.51
C ASP A 236 0.08 -3.60 -10.17
N GLY A 237 -1.15 -3.92 -9.72
CA GLY A 237 -2.08 -2.95 -9.14
C GLY A 237 -1.76 -2.68 -7.67
N HIS A 238 -2.33 -1.61 -7.11
CA HIS A 238 -1.97 -1.09 -5.80
C HIS A 238 -3.13 -1.14 -4.79
N ALA A 239 -2.80 -1.25 -3.51
CA ALA A 239 -3.72 -1.14 -2.39
C ALA A 239 -3.24 -0.02 -1.47
N VAL A 240 -4.15 0.87 -1.06
CA VAL A 240 -3.90 1.94 -0.10
C VAL A 240 -4.68 1.63 1.17
N PHE A 241 -3.98 1.62 2.30
CA PHE A 241 -4.53 1.32 3.61
C PHE A 241 -4.34 2.47 4.57
N MET A 242 -5.36 2.75 5.38
CA MET A 242 -5.25 3.50 6.62
C MET A 242 -5.88 2.70 7.75
N LEU A 243 -5.21 2.67 8.90
CA LEU A 243 -5.59 1.87 10.05
C LEU A 243 -5.47 2.69 11.33
N PRO A 244 -6.38 2.51 12.30
CA PRO A 244 -6.23 3.09 13.63
C PRO A 244 -5.21 2.28 14.44
N PHE A 245 -4.38 2.98 15.22
CA PHE A 245 -3.52 2.39 16.24
C PHE A 245 -3.99 2.80 17.63
N ILE A 246 -3.72 4.06 18.03
CA ILE A 246 -4.31 4.67 19.23
C ILE A 246 -5.66 5.27 18.83
N ALA A 247 -6.74 4.55 19.15
CA ALA A 247 -8.11 5.03 18.97
C ALA A 247 -9.02 4.50 20.08
N MET A 248 -10.12 5.22 20.34
CA MET A 248 -11.16 4.71 21.24
C MET A 248 -11.71 3.41 20.68
N CYS A 249 -11.83 2.42 21.55
CA CYS A 249 -12.42 1.13 21.21
C CYS A 249 -13.89 1.33 20.81
N GLN A 250 -14.26 0.81 19.65
CA GLN A 250 -15.63 0.68 19.18
C GLN A 250 -16.13 -0.74 19.45
N SER A 251 -17.44 -0.91 19.57
CA SER A 251 -18.05 -2.20 19.93
C SER A 251 -17.81 -3.32 18.92
N ASP A 252 -17.45 -2.95 17.69
CA ASP A 252 -17.19 -3.82 16.56
C ASP A 252 -15.71 -3.89 16.17
N ASP A 253 -14.81 -3.26 16.93
CA ASP A 253 -13.36 -3.42 16.75
C ASP A 253 -12.96 -4.88 17.01
N ARG A 254 -12.29 -5.49 16.02
CA ARG A 254 -11.76 -6.85 16.06
C ARG A 254 -10.27 -6.89 16.28
N CYS A 255 -9.53 -5.90 15.78
CA CYS A 255 -8.08 -5.86 15.92
C CYS A 255 -7.48 -4.45 15.89
N ARG A 256 -6.27 -4.33 16.45
CA ARG A 256 -5.34 -3.23 16.21
C ARG A 256 -4.02 -3.83 15.76
N TRP A 257 -3.40 -3.25 14.75
CA TRP A 257 -2.14 -3.76 14.22
C TRP A 257 -0.98 -2.86 14.59
N SER A 258 0.11 -3.45 15.09
CA SER A 258 1.41 -2.80 14.92
C SER A 258 1.78 -2.80 13.43
N MET A 259 2.64 -1.88 13.02
CA MET A 259 3.08 -1.84 11.62
C MET A 259 3.77 -3.15 11.23
N LEU A 260 4.58 -3.74 12.12
CA LEU A 260 5.20 -5.06 11.88
C LEU A 260 4.15 -6.14 11.60
N ALA A 261 3.12 -6.26 12.44
CA ALA A 261 2.06 -7.25 12.24
C ALA A 261 1.28 -7.01 10.95
N PHE A 262 1.07 -5.74 10.57
CA PHE A 262 0.38 -5.41 9.33
C PHE A 262 1.22 -5.76 8.08
N ARG A 263 2.53 -5.48 8.09
CA ARG A 263 3.46 -5.90 7.03
C ARG A 263 3.44 -7.42 6.83
N GLU A 264 3.44 -8.18 7.92
CA GLU A 264 3.31 -9.64 7.85
C GLU A 264 1.96 -10.07 7.27
N ALA A 265 0.86 -9.41 7.66
CA ALA A 265 -0.48 -9.72 7.17
C ALA A 265 -0.60 -9.47 5.66
N LEU A 266 -0.06 -8.36 5.16
CA LEU A 266 0.03 -8.05 3.73
C LEU A 266 0.80 -9.14 2.97
N SER A 267 1.98 -9.52 3.48
CA SER A 267 2.81 -10.56 2.88
C SER A 267 2.08 -11.91 2.81
N ARG A 268 1.42 -12.32 3.89
CA ARG A 268 0.60 -13.57 3.93
C ARG A 268 -0.57 -13.54 2.95
N ALA A 269 -1.09 -12.36 2.61
CA ALA A 269 -2.13 -12.19 1.60
C ALA A 269 -1.59 -12.13 0.16
N GLY A 270 -0.27 -12.19 -0.02
CA GLY A 270 0.38 -12.09 -1.34
C GLY A 270 0.39 -10.67 -1.89
N LEU A 271 0.44 -9.68 -1.00
CA LEU A 271 0.70 -8.26 -1.29
C LEU A 271 2.11 -7.90 -0.84
N LYS A 272 2.81 -7.08 -1.63
CA LYS A 272 4.16 -6.60 -1.35
C LYS A 272 4.10 -5.14 -0.94
N LEU A 273 4.74 -4.80 0.18
CA LEU A 273 4.76 -3.43 0.67
C LEU A 273 5.58 -2.54 -0.28
N CYS A 274 5.02 -1.39 -0.68
CA CYS A 274 5.70 -0.36 -1.45
C CYS A 274 6.21 0.75 -0.52
N ALA A 275 5.35 1.23 0.38
CA ALA A 275 5.66 2.23 1.38
C ALA A 275 4.71 2.11 2.56
N ASP A 276 5.14 2.57 3.72
CA ASP A 276 4.31 2.68 4.90
C ASP A 276 4.79 3.80 5.81
N GLY A 277 3.93 4.15 6.75
CA GLY A 277 4.27 5.13 7.76
C GLY A 277 3.21 5.22 8.83
N SER A 278 3.42 6.19 9.70
CA SER A 278 2.52 6.46 10.80
C SER A 278 2.46 7.95 11.07
N TRP A 279 1.40 8.37 11.74
CA TRP A 279 1.39 9.68 12.35
C TRP A 279 0.79 9.65 13.74
N GLY A 280 1.50 10.26 14.68
CA GLY A 280 1.03 10.61 16.00
C GLY A 280 2.17 11.16 16.86
N ASN A 281 1.82 11.64 18.04
CA ASN A 281 2.74 11.99 19.12
C ASN A 281 1.94 12.00 20.42
N VAL A 282 2.62 12.08 21.58
CA VAL A 282 1.96 12.00 22.89
C VAL A 282 0.86 13.05 23.04
N GLU A 283 1.14 14.31 22.70
CA GLU A 283 0.21 15.43 22.84
C GLU A 283 -1.02 15.27 21.94
N ALA A 284 -0.80 14.91 20.67
CA ALA A 284 -1.87 14.63 19.71
C ALA A 284 -2.69 13.40 20.14
N CYS A 285 -2.06 12.36 20.69
CA CYS A 285 -2.76 11.19 21.23
C CYS A 285 -3.66 11.58 22.40
N CYS A 286 -3.14 12.32 23.38
CA CYS A 286 -3.92 12.82 24.51
C CYS A 286 -5.08 13.69 24.04
N ALA A 287 -4.84 14.57 23.06
CA ALA A 287 -5.88 15.40 22.48
C ALA A 287 -6.93 14.58 21.73
N TYR A 288 -6.51 13.56 20.97
CA TYR A 288 -7.41 12.66 20.29
C TYR A 288 -8.28 11.85 21.26
N ILE A 289 -7.73 11.35 22.36
CA ILE A 289 -8.49 10.61 23.37
C ILE A 289 -9.50 11.54 24.07
N ARG A 290 -9.10 12.78 24.38
CA ARG A 290 -9.94 13.73 25.14
C ARG A 290 -11.07 14.34 24.32
N TRP A 291 -10.80 14.71 23.07
CA TRP A 291 -11.76 15.40 22.19
C TRP A 291 -12.30 14.52 21.06
N ASN A 292 -11.82 13.28 20.95
CA ASN A 292 -12.22 12.33 19.92
C ASN A 292 -12.04 12.93 18.50
N LYS A 293 -12.88 12.51 17.57
CA LYS A 293 -12.98 12.95 16.19
C LYS A 293 -13.44 14.40 16.02
N TRP A 294 -13.71 15.11 17.11
CA TRP A 294 -14.25 16.46 17.07
C TRP A 294 -13.17 17.53 17.03
N LEU A 295 -11.92 17.17 17.32
CA LEU A 295 -10.80 18.10 17.15
C LEU A 295 -10.42 18.20 15.67
N ARG A 296 -10.53 19.41 15.10
CA ARG A 296 -10.20 19.68 13.69
C ARG A 296 -8.97 20.56 13.58
N VAL A 297 -8.18 20.33 12.54
CA VAL A 297 -7.10 21.25 12.16
C VAL A 297 -7.73 22.48 11.48
N LEU A 298 -7.36 23.67 11.91
CA LEU A 298 -7.72 24.93 11.27
C LEU A 298 -6.53 25.45 10.44
N ALA A 299 -5.32 25.29 10.97
CA ALA A 299 -4.09 25.65 10.30
C ALA A 299 -2.94 24.72 10.70
N ALA A 300 -1.98 24.58 9.80
CA ALA A 300 -0.70 23.94 10.07
C ALA A 300 0.42 24.90 9.61
N ARG A 301 1.28 25.31 10.54
CA ARG A 301 2.38 26.27 10.35
C ARG A 301 3.50 25.94 11.34
N ASP A 302 4.76 26.15 10.95
CA ASP A 302 5.92 26.04 11.84
C ASP A 302 5.96 24.76 12.69
N ARG A 303 5.66 23.61 12.07
CA ARG A 303 5.60 22.28 12.74
C ARG A 303 4.57 22.20 13.88
N ARG A 304 3.54 23.07 13.84
CA ARG A 304 2.41 23.10 14.76
C ARG A 304 1.09 22.92 14.00
N LEU A 305 0.14 22.25 14.65
CA LEU A 305 -1.27 22.18 14.27
C LEU A 305 -2.07 23.08 15.19
N ILE A 306 -2.78 24.04 14.61
CA ILE A 306 -3.76 24.88 15.31
C ILE A 306 -5.11 24.22 15.14
N CYS A 307 -5.70 23.77 16.24
CA CYS A 307 -6.91 22.98 16.26
C CYS A 307 -8.02 23.64 17.07
N ALA A 308 -9.26 23.23 16.82
CA ALA A 308 -10.43 23.61 17.62
C ALA A 308 -11.43 22.46 17.76
N ASP A 309 -12.18 22.44 18.86
CA ASP A 309 -13.27 21.48 19.05
C ASP A 309 -14.46 21.90 18.20
N SER A 310 -14.80 21.10 17.20
CA SER A 310 -15.92 21.36 16.29
C SER A 310 -17.30 21.29 16.95
N ARG A 311 -17.40 20.83 18.21
CA ARG A 311 -18.65 20.85 18.98
C ARG A 311 -18.92 22.17 19.68
N ASP A 312 -17.87 22.97 19.91
CA ASP A 312 -17.96 24.21 20.67
C ASP A 312 -17.15 25.32 19.97
N ALA A 313 -17.88 26.22 19.31
CA ALA A 313 -17.31 27.37 18.61
C ALA A 313 -16.61 28.36 19.55
N GLY A 314 -16.88 28.31 20.86
CA GLY A 314 -16.19 29.10 21.88
C GLY A 314 -14.97 28.40 22.49
N SER A 315 -14.66 27.18 22.06
CA SER A 315 -13.52 26.42 22.59
C SER A 315 -12.20 27.16 22.34
N PRO A 316 -11.27 27.16 23.31
CA PRO A 316 -9.95 27.74 23.10
C PRO A 316 -9.23 26.97 21.98
N LEU A 317 -8.43 27.70 21.20
CA LEU A 317 -7.56 27.09 20.21
C LEU A 317 -6.54 26.19 20.92
N ILE A 318 -6.32 25.01 20.35
CA ILE A 318 -5.40 24.01 20.86
C ILE A 318 -4.24 23.92 19.88
N GLU A 319 -3.04 24.22 20.36
CA GLU A 319 -1.82 24.04 19.59
C GLU A 319 -1.18 22.69 19.91
N LEU A 320 -0.95 21.88 18.87
CA LEU A 320 -0.34 20.57 18.97
C LEU A 320 0.93 20.52 18.10
N PRO A 321 1.95 19.73 18.47
CA PRO A 321 3.06 19.45 17.56
C PRO A 321 2.54 18.67 16.33
N ALA A 322 2.97 19.09 15.14
CA ALA A 322 2.70 18.40 13.88
C ALA A 322 3.69 17.25 13.63
N ASP A 323 4.81 17.27 14.34
CA ASP A 323 5.89 16.30 14.20
C ASP A 323 5.42 14.90 14.56
N ASN A 324 5.91 13.93 13.79
CA ASN A 324 5.64 12.53 14.04
C ASN A 324 6.61 11.99 15.10
N ASP A 325 6.07 11.31 16.09
CA ASP A 325 6.78 10.40 16.97
C ASP A 325 6.28 8.97 16.69
N PRO A 326 7.06 8.16 15.94
CA PRO A 326 6.68 6.80 15.58
C PRO A 326 6.41 5.87 16.77
N ALA A 327 6.87 6.22 17.99
CA ALA A 327 6.58 5.45 19.19
C ALA A 327 5.12 5.63 19.68
N HIS A 328 4.43 6.69 19.26
CA HIS A 328 3.07 7.03 19.69
C HIS A 328 2.14 7.32 18.49
N PRO A 329 1.92 6.37 17.57
CA PRO A 329 1.14 6.62 16.38
C PRO A 329 -0.37 6.60 16.69
N ILE A 330 -1.11 7.54 16.11
CA ILE A 330 -2.58 7.54 16.13
C ILE A 330 -3.11 6.69 14.97
N HIS A 331 -2.55 6.90 13.77
CA HIS A 331 -2.87 6.12 12.58
C HIS A 331 -1.60 5.53 11.98
N LEU A 332 -1.78 4.36 11.37
CA LEU A 332 -0.83 3.74 10.45
C LEU A 332 -1.38 3.86 9.04
N TRP A 333 -0.49 3.91 8.05
CA TRP A 333 -0.86 3.85 6.65
C TRP A 333 0.14 2.99 5.87
N ALA A 334 -0.33 2.38 4.79
CA ALA A 334 0.51 1.59 3.91
C ALA A 334 0.02 1.66 2.46
N ILE A 335 0.97 1.54 1.54
CA ILE A 335 0.74 1.32 0.12
C ILE A 335 1.39 -0.02 -0.20
N ALA A 336 0.62 -0.93 -0.76
CA ALA A 336 1.11 -2.23 -1.20
C ALA A 336 0.80 -2.44 -2.67
N THR A 337 1.56 -3.29 -3.35
CA THR A 337 1.27 -3.75 -4.70
C THR A 337 0.92 -5.22 -4.67
N ARG A 338 0.03 -5.66 -5.57
CA ARG A 338 -0.12 -7.07 -5.86
C ARG A 338 0.95 -7.44 -6.88
N PRO A 339 1.96 -8.23 -6.51
CA PRO A 339 3.03 -8.53 -7.44
C PRO A 339 2.51 -9.29 -8.68
N GLY A 340 3.15 -9.06 -9.82
CA GLY A 340 3.06 -9.89 -11.02
C GLY A 340 3.08 -11.40 -10.71
N ARG A 341 2.58 -12.25 -11.61
CA ARG A 341 2.64 -13.72 -11.46
C ARG A 341 4.05 -14.24 -11.13
N ARG A 342 5.10 -13.47 -11.45
CA ARG A 342 6.50 -13.76 -11.15
C ARG A 342 6.93 -13.51 -9.69
N ASP A 343 6.23 -12.64 -8.95
CA ASP A 343 6.67 -12.10 -7.66
C ASP A 343 5.74 -12.55 -6.48
N ARG A 344 4.83 -13.52 -6.72
CA ARG A 344 3.91 -14.10 -5.70
C ARG A 344 4.34 -15.46 -5.14
N ARG A 345 5.48 -16.02 -5.56
CA ARG A 345 5.90 -17.39 -5.20
C ARG A 345 7.13 -17.46 -4.28
N ALA A 346 7.73 -16.32 -3.98
CA ALA A 346 8.78 -16.16 -2.96
C ALA A 346 8.26 -15.20 -1.87
N VAL A 347 8.39 -15.58 -0.60
CA VAL A 347 8.07 -14.70 0.52
C VAL A 347 9.36 -14.01 0.96
N PHE A 348 9.42 -12.69 0.80
CA PHE A 348 10.56 -11.86 1.23
C PHE A 348 10.40 -11.42 2.69
N PHE A 349 11.48 -11.51 3.45
CA PHE A 349 11.61 -10.90 4.77
C PHE A 349 12.99 -10.25 4.88
N ALA A 350 13.05 -8.94 4.65
CA ALA A 350 14.10 -8.11 5.20
C ALA A 350 13.46 -6.99 6.04
N PRO A 351 14.08 -6.56 7.14
CA PRO A 351 13.75 -5.28 7.73
C PRO A 351 13.80 -4.19 6.65
N ALA A 352 12.81 -3.29 6.61
CA ALA A 352 12.68 -2.22 5.60
C ALA A 352 13.89 -1.25 5.51
N HIS A 353 14.92 -1.46 6.33
CA HIS A 353 16.12 -0.65 6.45
C HIS A 353 17.42 -1.47 6.33
N LEU A 354 17.36 -2.76 6.02
CA LEU A 354 18.58 -3.58 5.90
C LEU A 354 19.38 -3.13 4.67
N THR A 355 20.48 -2.43 4.92
CA THR A 355 21.41 -2.00 3.88
C THR A 355 22.23 -3.19 3.35
N GLU A 356 22.83 -3.04 2.16
CA GLU A 356 23.74 -4.05 1.59
C GLU A 356 24.91 -4.34 2.53
N ALA A 357 25.44 -3.31 3.20
CA ALA A 357 26.52 -3.44 4.19
C ALA A 357 26.07 -4.24 5.43
N GLU A 358 24.91 -3.92 5.99
CA GLU A 358 24.38 -4.65 7.16
C GLU A 358 24.02 -6.10 6.82
N ASN A 359 23.50 -6.36 5.62
CA ASN A 359 23.27 -7.73 5.15
C ASN A 359 24.60 -8.48 5.02
N LEU A 360 25.63 -7.88 4.43
CA LEU A 360 26.95 -8.49 4.30
C LEU A 360 27.57 -8.83 5.66
N ASP A 361 27.45 -7.95 6.65
CA ASP A 361 27.94 -8.20 8.00
C ASP A 361 27.17 -9.34 8.68
N LEU A 362 25.85 -9.35 8.53
CA LEU A 362 24.98 -10.41 9.07
C LEU A 362 25.31 -11.78 8.46
N GLN A 363 25.44 -11.84 7.14
CA GLN A 363 25.76 -13.09 6.43
C GLN A 363 27.20 -13.54 6.69
N ARG A 364 28.16 -12.61 6.82
CA ARG A 364 29.54 -12.92 7.24
C ARG A 364 29.56 -13.50 8.65
N ALA A 365 28.86 -12.90 9.61
CA ALA A 365 28.76 -13.42 10.97
C ALA A 365 28.15 -14.83 11.00
N ARG A 366 27.12 -15.07 10.19
CA ARG A 366 26.49 -16.39 10.02
C ARG A 366 27.45 -17.42 9.45
N SER A 367 28.21 -17.08 8.41
CA SER A 367 29.21 -17.95 7.79
C SER A 367 30.30 -18.33 8.81
N THR A 368 30.86 -17.36 9.52
CA THR A 368 31.87 -17.59 10.58
C THR A 368 31.33 -18.46 11.71
N ALA A 369 30.11 -18.21 12.18
CA ALA A 369 29.48 -18.99 13.25
C ALA A 369 29.26 -20.46 12.88
N LYS A 370 29.07 -20.73 11.57
CA LYS A 370 28.86 -22.08 11.04
C LYS A 370 30.08 -22.66 10.32
N GLN A 371 31.27 -22.09 10.50
CA GLN A 371 32.47 -22.48 9.76
C GLN A 371 32.84 -23.98 9.85
N HIS A 372 32.42 -24.67 10.93
CA HIS A 372 32.66 -26.11 11.13
C HIS A 372 31.44 -27.00 10.82
N TYR A 373 30.36 -26.43 10.26
CA TYR A 373 29.16 -27.19 9.92
C TYR A 373 29.46 -28.18 8.78
N ASP A 374 29.11 -29.45 8.96
CA ASP A 374 29.28 -30.50 7.96
C ASP A 374 28.02 -30.62 7.09
N SER A 375 28.12 -30.18 5.83
CA SER A 375 27.04 -30.27 4.83
C SER A 375 27.14 -31.52 3.94
N ARG A 376 28.13 -32.41 4.12
CA ARG A 376 28.45 -33.47 3.15
C ARG A 376 27.25 -34.36 2.82
N LYS A 377 26.39 -34.66 3.80
CA LYS A 377 25.21 -35.51 3.60
C LYS A 377 24.24 -34.93 2.56
N ARG A 378 23.92 -33.64 2.64
CA ARG A 378 23.04 -32.99 1.66
C ARG A 378 23.76 -32.72 0.34
N SER A 379 25.02 -32.31 0.40
CA SER A 379 25.82 -32.00 -0.79
C SER A 379 26.02 -33.24 -1.66
N ALA A 380 26.35 -34.39 -1.07
CA ALA A 380 26.50 -35.65 -1.79
C ALA A 380 25.21 -36.07 -2.53
N TYR A 381 24.05 -35.84 -1.91
CA TYR A 381 22.75 -36.13 -2.55
C TYR A 381 22.53 -35.27 -3.79
N LEU A 382 22.69 -33.95 -3.66
CA LEU A 382 22.48 -33.02 -4.77
C LEU A 382 23.53 -33.21 -5.88
N VAL A 383 24.79 -33.49 -5.51
CA VAL A 383 25.87 -33.86 -6.45
C VAL A 383 25.51 -35.11 -7.25
N GLY A 384 24.90 -36.12 -6.62
CA GLY A 384 24.42 -37.32 -7.32
C GLY A 384 23.40 -37.03 -8.43
N HIS A 385 22.59 -35.99 -8.28
CA HIS A 385 21.67 -35.53 -9.33
C HIS A 385 22.38 -34.71 -10.41
N LEU A 386 23.34 -33.87 -10.04
CA LEU A 386 24.20 -33.13 -10.98
C LEU A 386 24.93 -34.07 -11.96
N LEU A 387 25.48 -35.18 -11.46
CA LEU A 387 26.25 -36.13 -12.30
C LEU A 387 25.46 -36.72 -13.47
N ARG A 388 24.13 -36.73 -13.40
CA ARG A 388 23.27 -37.19 -14.52
C ARG A 388 23.39 -36.29 -15.76
N TYR A 389 23.90 -35.08 -15.57
CA TYR A 389 23.97 -34.04 -16.60
C TYR A 389 25.42 -33.59 -16.89
N VAL A 390 26.41 -34.12 -16.18
CA VAL A 390 27.83 -33.84 -16.38
C VAL A 390 28.54 -35.16 -16.78
N PRO A 391 28.73 -35.41 -18.09
CA PRO A 391 29.31 -36.68 -18.56
C PRO A 391 30.79 -36.82 -18.24
N ASP A 392 31.53 -35.72 -18.12
CA ASP A 392 32.94 -35.70 -17.72
C ASP A 392 33.19 -34.71 -16.58
N PRO A 393 33.06 -35.15 -15.32
CA PRO A 393 33.32 -34.29 -14.16
C PRO A 393 34.75 -33.74 -14.12
N ALA A 394 35.74 -34.47 -14.66
CA ALA A 394 37.14 -34.09 -14.55
C ALA A 394 37.47 -32.81 -15.34
N SER A 395 36.79 -32.58 -16.47
CA SER A 395 36.95 -31.38 -17.29
C SER A 395 35.97 -30.25 -16.95
N CYS A 396 34.93 -30.52 -16.15
CA CYS A 396 33.91 -29.54 -15.80
C CYS A 396 34.45 -28.49 -14.81
N ARG A 397 34.44 -27.21 -15.20
CA ARG A 397 34.78 -26.08 -14.32
C ARG A 397 33.58 -25.75 -13.44
N MET A 398 33.73 -25.96 -12.15
CA MET A 398 32.65 -25.84 -11.15
C MET A 398 32.88 -24.62 -10.23
N LEU A 399 31.84 -23.82 -10.03
CA LEU A 399 31.79 -22.79 -9.01
C LEU A 399 30.81 -23.17 -7.88
N CYS A 400 31.29 -23.29 -6.65
CA CYS A 400 30.45 -23.43 -5.46
C CYS A 400 30.22 -22.06 -4.81
N VAL A 401 28.96 -21.65 -4.67
CA VAL A 401 28.55 -20.36 -4.10
C VAL A 401 27.99 -20.55 -2.70
N GLY A 402 28.62 -19.90 -1.71
CA GLY A 402 28.27 -20.06 -0.29
C GLY A 402 28.86 -21.33 0.33
N ALA A 403 30.05 -21.72 -0.12
CA ALA A 403 30.66 -23.01 0.24
C ALA A 403 30.98 -23.13 1.74
N ARG A 404 31.24 -22.01 2.41
CA ARG A 404 31.61 -21.85 3.84
C ARG A 404 32.90 -22.55 4.28
N ASN A 405 33.08 -23.81 3.93
CA ASN A 405 34.22 -24.67 4.22
C ASN A 405 34.38 -25.75 3.13
N ALA A 406 35.33 -26.66 3.32
CA ALA A 406 35.71 -27.67 2.33
C ALA A 406 34.64 -28.73 2.00
N SER A 407 33.56 -28.86 2.78
CA SER A 407 32.64 -30.00 2.71
C SER A 407 32.03 -30.23 1.32
N GLU A 408 31.55 -29.16 0.67
CA GLU A 408 30.97 -29.23 -0.67
C GLU A 408 32.01 -29.56 -1.75
N LEU A 409 33.19 -28.95 -1.63
CA LEU A 409 34.31 -29.16 -2.54
C LEU A 409 34.78 -30.62 -2.46
N GLU A 410 34.92 -31.17 -1.26
CA GLU A 410 35.31 -32.57 -1.03
C GLU A 410 34.29 -33.54 -1.65
N CYS A 411 32.99 -33.29 -1.52
CA CYS A 411 31.96 -34.12 -2.16
C CYS A 411 32.07 -34.12 -3.69
N LEU A 412 32.38 -32.97 -4.30
CA LEU A 412 32.60 -32.87 -5.74
C LEU A 412 33.90 -33.56 -6.18
N GLU A 413 34.99 -33.39 -5.42
CA GLU A 413 36.27 -34.05 -5.68
C GLU A 413 36.17 -35.58 -5.65
N GLN A 414 35.38 -36.11 -4.69
CA GLN A 414 35.15 -37.54 -4.53
C GLN A 414 34.47 -38.19 -5.75
N VAL A 415 33.65 -37.43 -6.48
CA VAL A 415 32.95 -37.94 -7.68
C VAL A 415 33.66 -37.56 -8.99
N GLY A 416 34.87 -37.00 -8.91
CA GLY A 416 35.76 -36.82 -10.06
C GLY A 416 35.94 -35.39 -10.55
N PHE A 417 35.29 -34.39 -9.95
CA PHE A 417 35.56 -33.00 -10.30
C PHE A 417 37.00 -32.60 -9.90
N ARG A 418 37.67 -31.84 -10.78
CA ARG A 418 39.07 -31.39 -10.57
C ARG A 418 39.24 -29.88 -10.61
N ALA A 419 38.41 -29.18 -11.37
CA ALA A 419 38.46 -27.73 -11.52
C ALA A 419 37.35 -27.05 -10.69
N ILE A 420 37.48 -27.07 -9.36
CA ILE A 420 36.48 -26.53 -8.44
C ILE A 420 36.98 -25.24 -7.81
N LYS A 421 36.15 -24.19 -7.84
CA LYS A 421 36.37 -22.94 -7.11
C LYS A 421 35.22 -22.71 -6.15
N GLY A 422 35.50 -22.43 -4.89
CA GLY A 422 34.49 -21.99 -3.93
C GLY A 422 34.52 -20.48 -3.74
N ILE A 423 33.38 -19.90 -3.36
CA ILE A 423 33.29 -18.57 -2.78
C ILE A 423 32.42 -18.56 -1.52
N ASP A 424 32.73 -17.66 -0.61
CA ASP A 424 31.92 -17.36 0.58
C ASP A 424 32.32 -15.97 1.14
N LEU A 425 31.58 -15.41 2.10
CA LEU A 425 31.95 -14.18 2.79
C LEU A 425 33.02 -14.38 3.88
N HIS A 426 33.30 -15.64 4.24
CA HIS A 426 34.38 -16.04 5.13
C HIS A 426 34.99 -17.37 4.66
N SER A 427 36.31 -17.52 4.75
CA SER A 427 36.98 -18.79 4.43
C SER A 427 38.27 -18.98 5.24
N THR A 428 38.53 -20.23 5.60
CA THR A 428 39.83 -20.72 6.09
C THR A 428 40.49 -21.72 5.13
N ASP A 429 39.83 -22.04 4.00
CA ASP A 429 40.33 -22.94 2.97
C ASP A 429 40.79 -22.13 1.73
N PRO A 430 42.04 -22.28 1.26
CA PRO A 430 42.57 -21.50 0.14
C PRO A 430 41.83 -21.74 -1.20
N ARG A 431 41.07 -22.82 -1.33
CA ARG A 431 40.23 -23.09 -2.51
C ARG A 431 38.99 -22.19 -2.56
N ILE A 432 38.56 -21.65 -1.42
CA ILE A 432 37.37 -20.81 -1.28
C ILE A 432 37.80 -19.34 -1.16
N ALA A 433 37.44 -18.53 -2.16
CA ALA A 433 37.74 -17.10 -2.16
C ALA A 433 36.72 -16.33 -1.31
N VAL A 434 37.18 -15.34 -0.55
CA VAL A 434 36.29 -14.41 0.16
C VAL A 434 35.66 -13.45 -0.86
N MET A 435 34.37 -13.61 -1.15
CA MET A 435 33.69 -12.90 -2.24
C MET A 435 32.17 -12.85 -2.00
N ASP A 436 31.55 -11.74 -2.39
CA ASP A 436 30.10 -11.58 -2.38
C ASP A 436 29.47 -12.14 -3.66
N MET A 437 28.43 -12.96 -3.52
CA MET A 437 27.71 -13.55 -4.64
C MET A 437 26.94 -12.53 -5.49
N HIS A 438 26.67 -11.32 -4.98
CA HIS A 438 26.07 -10.22 -5.77
C HIS A 438 27.09 -9.56 -6.72
N ARG A 439 28.37 -9.90 -6.61
CA ARG A 439 29.46 -9.36 -7.44
C ARG A 439 30.57 -10.40 -7.62
N LEU A 440 30.40 -11.29 -8.59
CA LEU A 440 31.36 -12.34 -8.91
C LEU A 440 32.54 -11.78 -9.71
N GLU A 441 33.75 -11.83 -9.16
CA GLU A 441 34.97 -11.35 -9.83
C GLU A 441 35.56 -12.39 -10.82
N PHE A 442 34.68 -13.07 -11.55
CA PHE A 442 35.03 -14.03 -12.60
C PHE A 442 34.62 -13.50 -13.97
N PRO A 443 35.34 -13.84 -15.05
CA PRO A 443 34.94 -13.45 -16.39
C PRO A 443 33.64 -14.15 -16.82
N GLU A 444 33.00 -13.59 -17.84
CA GLU A 444 31.84 -14.23 -18.47
C GLU A 444 32.22 -15.62 -19.03
N GLY A 445 31.37 -16.64 -18.80
CA GLY A 445 31.62 -18.00 -19.31
C GLY A 445 32.80 -18.73 -18.66
N ALA A 446 33.21 -18.31 -17.46
CA ALA A 446 34.29 -18.93 -16.70
C ALA A 446 34.00 -20.38 -16.27
N PHE A 447 32.73 -20.74 -16.08
CA PHE A 447 32.32 -22.03 -15.50
C PHE A 447 31.32 -22.79 -16.36
N ASP A 448 31.38 -24.11 -16.27
CA ASP A 448 30.46 -25.03 -16.95
C ASP A 448 29.25 -25.35 -16.04
N ALA A 449 29.45 -25.28 -14.72
CA ALA A 449 28.40 -25.45 -13.73
C ALA A 449 28.60 -24.54 -12.50
N VAL A 450 27.48 -24.13 -11.89
CA VAL A 450 27.40 -23.42 -10.61
C VAL A 450 26.59 -24.27 -9.64
N PHE A 451 27.08 -24.40 -8.41
CA PHE A 451 26.45 -25.13 -7.32
C PHE A 451 26.18 -24.18 -6.15
N ALA A 452 24.93 -24.11 -5.69
CA ALA A 452 24.49 -23.25 -4.59
C ALA A 452 23.50 -24.01 -3.68
N SER A 453 24.00 -24.62 -2.60
CA SER A 453 23.17 -25.31 -1.60
C SER A 453 23.08 -24.46 -0.33
N HIS A 454 21.87 -24.01 0.00
CA HIS A 454 21.59 -23.14 1.14
C HIS A 454 22.42 -21.84 1.14
N SER A 455 22.37 -21.12 0.02
CA SER A 455 23.03 -19.81 -0.14
C SER A 455 22.20 -18.78 -0.91
N PHE A 456 21.38 -19.22 -1.86
CA PHE A 456 20.56 -18.33 -2.69
C PHE A 456 19.45 -17.61 -1.90
N GLU A 457 18.93 -18.22 -0.84
CA GLU A 457 17.94 -17.65 0.09
C GLU A 457 18.48 -16.49 0.94
N HIS A 458 19.80 -16.33 1.02
CA HIS A 458 20.46 -15.25 1.76
C HIS A 458 20.64 -13.98 0.91
N ALA A 459 20.31 -14.01 -0.37
CA ALA A 459 20.52 -12.89 -1.28
C ALA A 459 19.66 -11.69 -0.88
N LEU A 460 20.23 -10.48 -0.84
CA LEU A 460 19.41 -9.28 -0.69
C LEU A 460 18.67 -8.98 -1.99
N ASP A 461 19.34 -9.23 -3.13
CA ASP A 461 18.78 -9.14 -4.47
C ASP A 461 19.04 -10.46 -5.22
N PRO A 462 18.10 -11.43 -5.18
CA PRO A 462 18.20 -12.70 -5.89
C PRO A 462 18.34 -12.52 -7.41
N GLY A 463 17.76 -11.45 -7.97
CA GLY A 463 17.87 -11.13 -9.39
C GLY A 463 19.31 -10.82 -9.79
N ARG A 464 20.00 -10.00 -8.99
CA ARG A 464 21.43 -9.69 -9.20
C ARG A 464 22.32 -10.92 -9.03
N VAL A 465 22.08 -11.74 -8.00
CA VAL A 465 22.84 -12.99 -7.80
C VAL A 465 22.64 -13.96 -8.97
N ALA A 466 21.39 -14.17 -9.40
CA ALA A 466 21.10 -15.01 -10.55
C ALA A 466 21.73 -14.46 -11.84
N ALA A 467 21.70 -13.14 -12.07
CA ALA A 467 22.36 -12.51 -13.21
C ALA A 467 23.87 -12.77 -13.22
N GLU A 468 24.54 -12.64 -12.07
CA GLU A 468 25.97 -12.94 -11.94
C GLU A 468 26.27 -14.43 -12.17
N MET A 469 25.51 -15.34 -11.56
CA MET A 469 25.66 -16.78 -11.78
C MET A 469 25.49 -17.16 -13.25
N ARG A 470 24.50 -16.57 -13.93
CA ARG A 470 24.28 -16.78 -15.37
C ARG A 470 25.40 -16.21 -16.23
N ARG A 471 25.95 -15.05 -15.85
CA ARG A 471 27.05 -14.41 -16.58
C ARG A 471 28.29 -15.30 -16.55
N VAL A 472 28.66 -15.80 -15.37
CA VAL A 472 29.87 -16.63 -15.21
C VAL A 472 29.69 -18.04 -15.80
N LEU A 473 28.46 -18.50 -16.02
CA LEU A 473 28.17 -19.73 -16.76
C LEU A 473 28.42 -19.57 -18.27
N VAL A 474 28.90 -20.64 -18.92
CA VAL A 474 28.82 -20.79 -20.38
C VAL A 474 27.37 -20.93 -20.83
N SER A 475 27.06 -20.61 -22.09
CA SER A 475 25.73 -20.90 -22.63
C SER A 475 25.49 -22.41 -22.66
N GLY A 476 24.38 -22.87 -22.08
CA GLY A 476 24.09 -24.28 -21.85
C GLY A 476 24.67 -24.86 -20.56
N GLY A 477 25.37 -24.05 -19.75
CA GLY A 477 25.90 -24.44 -18.44
C GLY A 477 24.80 -24.75 -17.42
N LEU A 478 25.19 -25.42 -16.34
CA LEU A 478 24.25 -25.91 -15.32
C LEU A 478 24.21 -25.00 -14.08
N ALA A 479 23.02 -24.68 -13.58
CA ALA A 479 22.85 -24.13 -12.24
C ALA A 479 22.16 -25.17 -11.35
N VAL A 480 22.82 -25.57 -10.26
CA VAL A 480 22.34 -26.56 -9.30
C VAL A 480 22.07 -25.84 -7.99
N ILE A 481 20.80 -25.82 -7.58
CA ILE A 481 20.35 -24.98 -6.47
C ILE A 481 19.54 -25.83 -5.50
N GLU A 482 19.81 -25.65 -4.21
CA GLU A 482 18.96 -26.14 -3.12
C GLU A 482 18.69 -24.98 -2.15
N VAL A 483 17.41 -24.78 -1.84
CA VAL A 483 16.93 -23.75 -0.91
C VAL A 483 15.96 -24.35 0.10
N PRO A 484 15.96 -23.89 1.36
CA PRO A 484 14.94 -24.28 2.32
C PRO A 484 13.56 -23.75 1.88
N THR A 485 12.50 -24.42 2.30
CA THR A 485 11.11 -24.00 2.04
C THR A 485 10.17 -24.29 3.20
N GLY A 486 9.08 -23.53 3.31
CA GLY A 486 8.02 -23.79 4.28
C GLY A 486 8.39 -23.40 5.71
N PHE A 487 9.34 -22.48 5.86
CA PHE A 487 9.78 -21.94 7.14
C PHE A 487 9.43 -20.45 7.22
N VAL A 488 9.48 -19.89 8.43
CA VAL A 488 9.37 -18.45 8.62
C VAL A 488 10.77 -17.86 8.39
N PRO A 489 10.97 -17.00 7.37
CA PRO A 489 12.23 -16.29 7.18
C PRO A 489 12.75 -15.68 8.48
N THR A 490 14.02 -15.95 8.79
CA THR A 490 14.71 -15.33 9.92
C THR A 490 15.69 -14.30 9.36
N GLY A 491 16.18 -13.34 10.15
CA GLY A 491 17.00 -12.24 9.60
C GLY A 491 18.17 -12.65 8.69
N VAL A 492 18.65 -13.90 8.76
CA VAL A 492 19.67 -14.46 7.85
C VAL A 492 19.11 -15.12 6.58
N ASP A 493 17.91 -15.69 6.63
CA ASP A 493 17.23 -16.33 5.50
C ASP A 493 16.18 -15.36 4.98
N LEU A 494 16.51 -14.58 3.94
CA LEU A 494 15.68 -13.46 3.49
C LEU A 494 14.51 -13.91 2.62
N TRP A 495 14.57 -15.10 2.03
CA TRP A 495 13.59 -15.61 1.06
C TRP A 495 13.13 -17.02 1.40
N ASP A 496 11.81 -17.23 1.48
CA ASP A 496 11.16 -18.56 1.45
C ASP A 496 10.63 -18.81 0.04
N TYR A 497 11.36 -19.62 -0.74
CA TYR A 497 10.93 -20.08 -2.06
C TYR A 497 10.04 -21.30 -1.91
N ARG A 498 8.75 -21.16 -2.25
CA ARG A 498 7.76 -22.23 -2.01
C ARG A 498 7.60 -23.24 -3.14
N GLU A 499 8.06 -22.86 -4.33
CA GLU A 499 7.96 -23.65 -5.56
C GLU A 499 9.25 -23.51 -6.37
N ALA A 500 9.69 -24.59 -7.04
CA ALA A 500 10.92 -24.62 -7.84
C ALA A 500 10.89 -23.65 -9.02
N GLU A 501 9.71 -23.44 -9.60
CA GLU A 501 9.45 -22.50 -10.69
C GLU A 501 9.87 -21.08 -10.32
N THR A 502 9.75 -20.71 -9.05
CA THR A 502 10.14 -19.38 -8.56
C THR A 502 11.64 -19.15 -8.69
N VAL A 503 12.45 -20.16 -8.36
CA VAL A 503 13.89 -20.08 -8.51
C VAL A 503 14.23 -20.09 -10.01
N LEU A 504 13.60 -20.96 -10.79
CA LEU A 504 13.77 -21.05 -12.25
C LEU A 504 13.54 -19.70 -12.97
N GLU A 505 12.56 -18.90 -12.53
CA GLU A 505 12.21 -17.62 -13.15
C GLU A 505 13.38 -16.62 -13.16
N TYR A 506 14.20 -16.59 -12.09
CA TYR A 506 15.40 -15.74 -12.03
C TYR A 506 16.47 -16.13 -13.07
N PHE A 507 16.47 -17.39 -13.52
CA PHE A 507 17.48 -17.92 -14.43
C PHE A 507 17.09 -17.83 -15.92
N GLN A 508 15.93 -17.26 -16.27
CA GLN A 508 15.41 -17.26 -17.64
C GLN A 508 16.24 -16.43 -18.66
N PRO A 509 16.60 -16.98 -19.85
CA PRO A 509 16.11 -18.24 -20.40
C PRO A 509 16.86 -19.45 -19.84
N ALA A 510 16.11 -20.37 -19.22
CA ALA A 510 16.65 -21.61 -18.67
C ALA A 510 15.62 -22.74 -18.79
N GLU A 511 16.13 -23.95 -18.91
CA GLU A 511 15.36 -25.19 -18.96
C GLU A 511 15.49 -25.93 -17.62
N LEU A 512 14.37 -26.32 -17.02
CA LEU A 512 14.34 -27.13 -15.81
C LEU A 512 14.61 -28.59 -16.19
N LEU A 513 15.78 -29.12 -15.82
CA LEU A 513 16.14 -30.51 -16.12
C LEU A 513 15.60 -31.47 -15.06
N TRP A 514 15.55 -31.03 -13.81
CA TRP A 514 15.05 -31.79 -12.68
C TRP A 514 14.70 -30.87 -11.51
N SER A 515 13.66 -31.23 -10.75
CA SER A 515 13.35 -30.62 -9.47
C SER A 515 12.79 -31.65 -8.49
N GLU A 516 12.98 -31.39 -7.20
CA GLU A 516 12.38 -32.15 -6.12
C GLU A 516 12.05 -31.22 -4.96
N ARG A 517 10.93 -31.50 -4.30
CA ARG A 517 10.64 -31.03 -2.95
C ARG A 517 10.72 -32.21 -2.00
N GLY A 518 11.49 -32.07 -0.92
CA GLY A 518 11.71 -33.17 0.01
C GLY A 518 12.34 -32.71 1.32
N PRO A 519 12.58 -33.65 2.25
CA PRO A 519 13.20 -33.33 3.54
C PRO A 519 14.65 -32.88 3.36
N GLN A 520 15.09 -31.96 4.23
CA GLN A 520 16.50 -31.63 4.38
C GLN A 520 17.22 -32.80 5.04
N LEU A 521 18.23 -33.36 4.36
CA LEU A 521 18.82 -34.65 4.75
C LEU A 521 19.60 -34.60 6.06
N ASP A 522 20.13 -33.44 6.44
CA ASP A 522 20.84 -33.17 7.70
C ASP A 522 19.93 -32.51 8.77
N ALA A 523 18.67 -32.20 8.44
CA ALA A 523 17.69 -31.60 9.34
C ALA A 523 16.24 -32.00 8.96
N ALA A 524 15.83 -33.23 9.29
CA ALA A 524 14.58 -33.84 8.80
C ALA A 524 13.26 -33.08 9.10
N HIS A 525 13.28 -32.08 9.97
CA HIS A 525 12.12 -31.21 10.27
C HIS A 525 11.96 -30.04 9.28
N GLN A 526 12.95 -29.81 8.42
CA GLN A 526 12.97 -28.75 7.42
C GLN A 526 12.74 -29.35 6.03
N GLU A 527 11.88 -28.73 5.23
CA GLU A 527 11.76 -29.06 3.79
C GLU A 527 12.72 -28.20 2.96
N VAL A 528 13.12 -28.73 1.81
CA VAL A 528 13.91 -28.01 0.81
C VAL A 528 13.33 -28.22 -0.58
N ILE A 529 13.65 -27.29 -1.47
CA ILE A 529 13.48 -27.43 -2.92
C ILE A 529 14.85 -27.55 -3.54
N ARG A 530 15.00 -28.56 -4.40
CA ARG A 530 16.22 -28.84 -5.17
C ARG A 530 15.90 -28.72 -6.64
N LEU A 531 16.82 -28.18 -7.43
CA LEU A 531 16.64 -28.05 -8.86
C LEU A 531 17.98 -28.09 -9.60
N VAL A 532 17.94 -28.63 -10.82
CA VAL A 532 19.02 -28.56 -11.80
C VAL A 532 18.48 -27.84 -13.03
N LEU A 533 19.08 -26.72 -13.37
CA LEU A 533 18.73 -25.87 -14.49
C LEU A 533 19.81 -25.94 -15.57
N ARG A 534 19.39 -25.89 -16.83
CA ARG A 534 20.26 -25.58 -17.97
C ARG A 534 20.05 -24.14 -18.41
N VAL A 535 21.03 -23.30 -18.14
CA VAL A 535 20.96 -21.87 -18.41
C VAL A 535 21.37 -21.59 -19.85
N ARG A 536 20.56 -20.83 -20.59
CA ARG A 536 20.87 -20.38 -21.94
C ARG A 536 21.18 -18.88 -21.91
N LYS A 537 22.10 -18.44 -22.77
CA LYS A 537 22.29 -17.01 -23.03
C LYS A 537 21.31 -16.58 -24.11
N GLY A 538 20.60 -15.47 -23.83
CA GLY A 538 19.65 -14.84 -24.75
C GLY A 538 20.34 -13.93 -25.75
#